data_AF-A0A940T016-F1
#
_entry.id   AF-A0A940T016-F1
#
_cell.length_a   1.000
_cell.length_b   1.000
_cell.length_c   1.000
_cell.angle_alpha   90.00
_cell.angle_beta   90.00
_cell.angle_gamma   90.00
#
_symmetry.space_group_name_H-M   'P 1'
#
loop_
_entity.id
_entity.type
_entity.pdbx_description
1 polymer ?
#
loop_
_entity_poly.entity_id
_entity_poly.type
_entity_poly.pdbx_seq_one_letter_code
_entity_poly.pdbx_strand_id
1 'polypeptide(L)'
;MGSDEWEKPKGEEYRYLQQHIEEERQLNGELLAKLATLKRGLQLPEVDEEYIVLIRKKTKESVLLLHGQNEVDVLALHESYKRKKLGREQEIAIVEQEIHKKKQMLGMLLNEVEKASGKIAAAHSQIKKEDTDKSSKSEALKKNYIAGKRAGEDLHDQEGKLLIAEGDLITMEVIEKAKRLNLLTQLILHMNMLTQSK
;
A
#
# COMPACT_ATOMS: atom_id res chain seq x y z
N MET A 1 -15.62 9.56 -18.94
CA MET A 1 -14.69 10.32 -19.80
C MET A 1 -13.28 9.99 -19.34
N GLY A 2 -12.73 8.88 -19.85
CA GLY A 2 -11.32 8.52 -19.66
C GLY A 2 -10.62 8.82 -20.96
N SER A 3 -9.77 9.84 -20.97
CA SER A 3 -8.89 10.11 -22.10
C SER A 3 -7.91 8.94 -22.20
N ASP A 4 -8.04 8.12 -23.23
CA ASP A 4 -6.99 7.24 -23.70
C ASP A 4 -5.78 8.11 -24.04
N GLU A 5 -4.87 8.27 -23.07
CA GLU A 5 -3.54 8.79 -23.32
C GLU A 5 -2.80 7.72 -24.12
N TRP A 6 -2.88 7.86 -25.44
CA TRP A 6 -2.04 7.11 -26.37
C TRP A 6 -0.58 7.46 -26.06
N GLU A 7 0.08 6.62 -25.28
CA GLU A 7 1.53 6.67 -25.11
C GLU A 7 2.18 6.63 -26.49
N LYS A 8 2.80 7.75 -26.88
CA LYS A 8 3.55 7.86 -28.13
C LYS A 8 4.57 6.71 -28.18
N PRO A 9 4.71 5.98 -29.30
CA PRO A 9 5.77 5.00 -29.45
C PRO A 9 7.11 5.70 -29.13
N LYS A 10 7.88 5.20 -28.16
CA LYS A 10 9.21 5.74 -27.82
C LYS A 10 10.27 4.77 -28.34
N GLY A 11 11.30 5.29 -29.01
CA GLY A 11 12.46 4.51 -29.45
C GLY A 11 12.67 4.47 -30.96
N GLU A 12 13.44 3.47 -31.42
CA GLU A 12 13.85 3.28 -32.82
C GLU A 12 12.67 2.99 -33.76
N GLU A 13 11.63 2.30 -33.27
CA GLU A 13 10.41 2.02 -34.03
C GLU A 13 9.64 3.29 -34.40
N TYR A 14 9.63 4.31 -33.54
CA TYR A 14 9.00 5.60 -33.85
C TYR A 14 9.76 6.33 -34.94
N ARG A 15 11.11 6.27 -34.92
CA ARG A 15 11.95 6.86 -35.95
C ARG A 15 11.75 6.15 -37.29
N TYR A 16 11.69 4.81 -37.28
CA TYR A 16 11.43 4.02 -38.48
C TYR A 16 10.04 4.33 -39.07
N LEU A 17 8.99 4.38 -38.23
CA LEU A 17 7.65 4.74 -38.68
C LEU A 17 7.57 6.18 -39.18
N GLN A 18 8.24 7.13 -38.51
CA GLN A 18 8.29 8.52 -38.97
C GLN A 18 9.00 8.65 -40.31
N GLN A 19 10.10 7.94 -40.51
CA GLN A 19 10.83 7.92 -41.76
C GLN A 19 9.98 7.32 -42.88
N HIS A 20 9.34 6.18 -42.64
CA HIS A 20 8.48 5.53 -43.62
C HIS A 20 7.24 6.37 -43.97
N ILE A 21 6.64 7.04 -42.99
CA ILE A 21 5.52 7.98 -43.23
C ILE A 21 5.98 9.17 -44.09
N GLU A 22 7.20 9.66 -43.86
CA GLU A 22 7.75 10.78 -44.64
C GLU A 22 8.10 10.37 -46.07
N GLU A 23 8.68 9.18 -46.27
CA GLU A 23 8.94 8.59 -47.59
C GLU A 23 7.63 8.39 -48.38
N GLU A 24 6.57 7.87 -47.74
CA GLU A 24 5.24 7.73 -48.35
C GLU A 24 4.60 9.09 -48.68
N ARG A 25 4.75 10.10 -47.81
CA ARG A 25 4.28 11.46 -48.09
C ARG A 25 4.97 12.08 -49.30
N GLN A 26 6.28 11.85 -49.44
CA GLN A 26 7.04 12.32 -50.60
C GLN A 26 6.58 11.63 -51.88
N LEU A 27 6.45 10.29 -51.87
CA LEU A 27 5.98 9.52 -53.02
C LEU A 27 4.55 9.94 -53.44
N ASN A 28 3.66 10.12 -52.47
CA ASN A 28 2.29 10.57 -52.71
C ASN A 28 2.26 12.01 -53.28
N GLY A 29 3.12 12.90 -52.76
CA GLY A 29 3.33 14.24 -53.31
C GLY A 29 3.78 14.23 -54.77
N GLU A 30 4.73 13.36 -55.12
CA GLU A 30 5.20 13.19 -56.51
C GLU A 30 4.10 12.65 -57.44
N LEU A 31 3.32 11.67 -56.99
CA LEU A 31 2.21 11.11 -57.75
C LEU A 31 1.10 12.15 -57.96
N LEU A 32 0.79 12.97 -56.95
CA LEU A 32 -0.17 14.08 -57.07
C LEU A 32 0.34 15.16 -58.03
N ALA A 33 1.62 15.52 -57.97
CA ALA A 33 2.22 16.48 -58.91
C ALA A 33 2.20 15.96 -60.35
N LYS A 34 2.49 14.67 -60.54
CA LYS A 34 2.39 13.99 -61.84
C LYS A 34 0.95 13.96 -62.36
N LEU A 35 -0.02 13.65 -61.50
CA LEU A 35 -1.44 13.71 -61.84
C LEU A 35 -1.90 15.12 -62.22
N ALA A 36 -1.45 16.15 -61.50
CA ALA A 36 -1.76 17.54 -61.81
C ALA A 36 -1.19 17.95 -63.19
N THR A 37 0.02 17.50 -63.50
CA THR A 37 0.69 17.76 -64.80
C THR A 37 -0.04 17.06 -65.94
N LEU A 38 -0.39 15.79 -65.77
CA LEU A 38 -1.18 15.02 -66.71
C LEU A 38 -2.57 15.63 -66.94
N LYS A 39 -3.27 16.03 -65.88
CA LYS A 39 -4.56 16.73 -65.98
C LYS A 39 -4.47 18.07 -66.71
N ARG A 40 -3.38 18.82 -66.53
CA ARG A 40 -3.14 20.07 -67.27
C ARG A 40 -2.89 19.82 -68.75
N GLY A 41 -2.15 18.76 -69.10
CA GLY A 41 -1.93 18.35 -70.49
C GLY A 41 -3.22 17.97 -71.22
N LEU A 42 -4.20 17.41 -70.50
CA LEU A 42 -5.54 17.10 -71.01
C LEU A 42 -6.41 18.33 -71.31
N GLN A 43 -6.04 19.52 -70.83
CA GLN A 43 -6.80 20.77 -71.00
C GLN A 43 -6.24 21.66 -72.13
N LEU A 44 -5.16 21.25 -72.79
CA LEU A 44 -4.54 22.02 -73.88
C LEU A 44 -5.30 21.78 -75.20
N PRO A 45 -5.63 22.84 -75.96
CA PRO A 45 -6.48 22.75 -77.16
C PRO A 45 -5.80 22.13 -78.40
N GLU A 46 -4.48 21.97 -78.42
CA GLU A 46 -3.68 21.54 -79.59
C GLU A 46 -2.98 20.19 -79.37
N VAL A 47 -3.62 19.27 -78.66
CA VAL A 47 -3.01 17.98 -78.30
C VAL A 47 -3.56 16.87 -79.17
N ASP A 48 -2.66 16.09 -79.78
CA ASP A 48 -2.98 14.89 -80.56
C ASP A 48 -3.82 13.90 -79.73
N GLU A 49 -4.83 13.30 -80.38
CA GLU A 49 -5.77 12.37 -79.77
C GLU A 49 -5.07 11.14 -79.19
N GLU A 50 -3.99 10.67 -79.81
CA GLU A 50 -3.15 9.58 -79.28
C GLU A 50 -2.47 9.96 -77.95
N TYR A 51 -2.03 11.21 -77.82
CA TYR A 51 -1.39 11.70 -76.60
C TYR A 51 -2.42 11.86 -75.46
N ILE A 52 -3.66 12.29 -75.78
CA ILE A 52 -4.78 12.34 -74.83
C ILE A 52 -5.10 10.95 -74.27
N VAL A 53 -5.13 9.91 -75.11
CA VAL A 53 -5.35 8.52 -74.70
C VAL A 53 -4.23 8.04 -73.76
N LEU A 54 -2.97 8.34 -74.09
CA LEU A 54 -1.82 7.98 -73.26
C LEU A 54 -1.86 8.67 -71.88
N ILE A 55 -2.22 9.96 -71.83
CA ILE A 55 -2.37 10.68 -70.55
C ILE A 55 -3.48 10.06 -69.71
N ARG A 56 -4.65 9.76 -70.30
CA ARG A 56 -5.77 9.13 -69.57
C ARG A 56 -5.35 7.78 -68.97
N LYS A 57 -4.62 6.96 -69.74
CA LYS A 57 -4.09 5.68 -69.27
C LYS A 57 -3.14 5.87 -68.08
N LYS A 58 -2.14 6.75 -68.19
CA LYS A 58 -1.19 7.03 -67.10
C LYS A 58 -1.85 7.65 -65.88
N THR A 59 -2.88 8.46 -66.07
CA THR A 59 -3.68 9.06 -64.98
C THR A 59 -4.43 7.97 -64.22
N LYS A 60 -5.08 7.03 -64.93
CA LYS A 60 -5.79 5.90 -64.33
C LYS A 60 -4.85 4.98 -63.56
N GLU A 61 -3.69 4.65 -64.13
CA GLU A 61 -2.65 3.86 -63.45
C GLU A 61 -2.15 4.54 -62.17
N SER A 62 -1.90 5.86 -62.22
CA SER A 62 -1.43 6.61 -61.05
C SER A 62 -2.49 6.68 -59.93
N VAL A 63 -3.77 6.81 -60.28
CA VAL A 63 -4.88 6.76 -59.31
C VAL A 63 -5.03 5.39 -58.66
N LEU A 64 -4.88 4.30 -59.44
CA LEU A 64 -4.97 2.93 -58.92
C LEU A 64 -3.81 2.62 -57.96
N LEU A 65 -2.59 3.06 -58.28
CA LEU A 65 -1.44 2.92 -57.39
C LEU A 65 -1.66 3.66 -56.08
N LEU A 66 -2.16 4.90 -56.13
CA LEU A 66 -2.51 5.67 -54.92
C LEU A 66 -3.58 4.98 -54.06
N HIS A 67 -4.58 4.34 -54.69
CA HIS A 67 -5.62 3.64 -53.94
C HIS A 67 -5.10 2.35 -53.30
N GLY A 68 -4.33 1.56 -54.05
CA GLY A 68 -3.73 0.32 -53.54
C GLY A 68 -2.73 0.56 -52.41
N GLN A 69 -1.90 1.60 -52.49
CA GLN A 69 -0.95 1.96 -51.44
C GLN A 69 -1.67 2.31 -50.12
N ASN A 70 -2.73 3.12 -50.20
CA ASN A 70 -3.54 3.52 -49.03
C ASN A 70 -4.21 2.31 -48.35
N GLU A 71 -4.68 1.33 -49.10
CA GLU A 71 -5.28 0.11 -48.53
C GLU A 71 -4.25 -0.74 -47.78
N VAL A 72 -3.04 -0.87 -48.32
CA VAL A 72 -1.93 -1.60 -47.67
C VAL A 72 -1.52 -0.91 -46.36
N ASP A 73 -1.43 0.41 -46.34
CA ASP A 73 -1.07 1.18 -45.14
C ASP A 73 -2.11 1.06 -44.02
N VAL A 74 -3.40 1.10 -44.36
CA VAL A 74 -4.50 0.93 -43.39
C VAL A 74 -4.46 -0.48 -42.78
N LEU A 75 -4.19 -1.50 -43.59
CA LEU A 75 -4.07 -2.88 -43.10
C LEU A 75 -2.85 -3.05 -42.18
N ALA A 76 -1.69 -2.48 -42.55
CA ALA A 76 -0.48 -2.52 -41.73
C ALA A 76 -0.68 -1.83 -40.37
N LEU A 77 -1.35 -0.65 -40.36
CA LEU A 77 -1.72 0.06 -39.14
C LEU A 77 -2.68 -0.75 -38.27
N HIS A 78 -3.70 -1.38 -38.88
CA HIS A 78 -4.68 -2.22 -38.17
C HIS A 78 -4.04 -3.46 -37.54
N GLU A 79 -3.13 -4.14 -38.26
CA GLU A 79 -2.39 -5.27 -37.70
C GLU A 79 -1.45 -4.86 -36.56
N SER A 80 -0.75 -3.73 -36.72
CA SER A 80 0.11 -3.18 -35.65
C SER A 80 -0.70 -2.87 -34.40
N TYR A 81 -1.89 -2.27 -34.56
CA TYR A 81 -2.81 -2.01 -33.45
C TYR A 81 -3.31 -3.30 -32.79
N LYS A 82 -3.72 -4.31 -33.58
CA LYS A 82 -4.12 -5.63 -33.05
C LYS A 82 -3.01 -6.30 -32.25
N ARG A 83 -1.77 -6.29 -32.76
CA ARG A 83 -0.59 -6.86 -32.07
C ARG A 83 -0.33 -6.16 -30.74
N LYS A 84 -0.37 -4.83 -30.71
CA LYS A 84 -0.21 -4.04 -29.47
C LYS A 84 -1.31 -4.29 -28.46
N LYS A 85 -2.57 -4.37 -28.92
CA LYS A 85 -3.71 -4.70 -28.06
C LYS A 85 -3.56 -6.09 -27.44
N LEU A 86 -3.19 -7.09 -28.24
CA LEU A 86 -2.96 -8.45 -27.78
C LEU A 86 -1.80 -8.53 -26.76
N GLY A 87 -0.70 -7.81 -27.00
CA GLY A 87 0.41 -7.73 -26.06
C GLY A 87 0.00 -7.13 -24.70
N ARG A 88 -0.76 -6.03 -24.72
CA ARG A 88 -1.31 -5.43 -23.49
C ARG A 88 -2.25 -6.37 -22.74
N GLU A 89 -3.09 -7.11 -23.44
CA GLU A 89 -3.98 -8.12 -22.83
C GLU A 89 -3.18 -9.25 -22.14
N GLN A 90 -2.06 -9.68 -22.73
CA GLN A 90 -1.16 -10.66 -22.13
C GLN A 90 -0.43 -10.09 -20.90
N GLU A 91 0.06 -8.86 -20.96
CA GLU A 91 0.69 -8.18 -19.83
C GLU A 91 -0.30 -8.02 -18.66
N ILE A 92 -1.54 -7.60 -18.94
CA ILE A 92 -2.61 -7.52 -17.94
C ILE A 92 -2.86 -8.90 -17.32
N ALA A 93 -2.97 -9.96 -18.12
CA ALA A 93 -3.18 -11.31 -17.60
C ALA A 93 -2.05 -11.78 -16.67
N ILE A 94 -0.79 -11.46 -16.99
CA ILE A 94 0.37 -11.75 -16.13
C ILE A 94 0.26 -10.98 -14.80
N VAL A 95 -0.03 -9.68 -14.85
CA VAL A 95 -0.19 -8.84 -13.67
C VAL A 95 -1.35 -9.33 -12.79
N GLU A 96 -2.49 -9.70 -13.39
CA GLU A 96 -3.63 -10.26 -12.66
C GLU A 96 -3.28 -11.57 -11.96
N GLN A 97 -2.51 -12.44 -12.62
CA GLN A 97 -2.02 -13.67 -12.02
C GLN A 97 -1.10 -13.40 -10.82
N GLU A 98 -0.20 -12.41 -10.93
CA GLU A 98 0.66 -12.00 -9.81
C GLU A 98 -0.13 -11.39 -8.66
N ILE A 99 -1.11 -10.53 -8.95
CA ILE A 99 -2.03 -9.95 -7.96
C ILE A 99 -2.77 -11.07 -7.23
N HIS A 100 -3.25 -12.09 -7.95
CA HIS A 100 -3.93 -13.24 -7.35
C HIS A 100 -3.02 -14.00 -6.37
N LYS A 101 -1.79 -14.32 -6.78
CA LYS A 101 -0.79 -14.97 -5.92
C LYS A 101 -0.51 -14.15 -4.65
N LYS A 102 -0.32 -12.83 -4.79
CA LYS A 102 -0.08 -11.92 -3.65
C LYS A 102 -1.27 -11.86 -2.70
N LYS A 103 -2.51 -11.84 -3.21
CA LYS A 103 -3.72 -11.87 -2.37
C LYS A 103 -3.84 -13.17 -1.57
N GLN A 104 -3.54 -14.32 -2.17
CA GLN A 104 -3.51 -15.60 -1.46
C GLN A 104 -2.47 -15.60 -0.33
N MET A 105 -1.25 -15.11 -0.62
CA MET A 105 -0.19 -15.00 0.38
C MET A 105 -0.57 -14.07 1.54
N LEU A 106 -1.19 -12.92 1.23
CA LEU A 106 -1.67 -11.98 2.25
C LEU A 106 -2.73 -12.63 3.16
N GLY A 107 -3.66 -13.40 2.60
CA GLY A 107 -4.67 -14.12 3.37
C GLY A 107 -4.05 -15.15 4.34
N MET A 108 -3.00 -15.85 3.91
CA MET A 108 -2.27 -16.79 4.78
C MET A 108 -1.57 -16.06 5.93
N LEU A 109 -0.90 -14.95 5.65
CA LEU A 109 -0.21 -14.14 6.66
C LEU A 109 -1.18 -13.54 7.68
N LEU A 110 -2.35 -13.05 7.23
CA LEU A 110 -3.38 -12.54 8.14
C LEU A 110 -3.86 -13.61 9.13
N ASN A 111 -4.10 -14.83 8.66
CA ASN A 111 -4.46 -15.96 9.52
C ASN A 111 -3.35 -16.31 10.53
N GLU A 112 -2.08 -16.21 10.15
CA GLU A 112 -0.97 -16.42 11.08
C GLU A 112 -0.88 -15.34 12.14
N VAL A 113 -1.08 -14.08 11.76
CA VAL A 113 -1.11 -12.94 12.68
C VAL A 113 -2.26 -13.07 13.68
N GLU A 114 -3.46 -13.47 13.24
CA GLU A 114 -4.59 -13.71 14.15
C GLU A 114 -4.29 -14.82 15.16
N LYS A 115 -3.70 -15.94 14.71
CA LYS A 115 -3.27 -17.03 15.60
C LYS A 115 -2.21 -16.56 16.60
N ALA A 116 -1.24 -15.77 16.16
CA ALA A 116 -0.21 -15.20 17.04
C ALA A 116 -0.80 -14.24 18.06
N SER A 117 -1.71 -13.35 17.64
CA SER A 117 -2.42 -12.42 18.51
C SER A 117 -3.24 -13.15 19.59
N GLY A 118 -3.97 -14.21 19.21
CA GLY A 118 -4.70 -15.04 20.16
C GLY A 118 -3.80 -15.70 21.21
N LYS A 119 -2.62 -16.20 20.81
CA LYS A 119 -1.62 -16.74 21.74
C LYS A 119 -1.07 -15.69 22.69
N ILE A 120 -0.79 -14.48 22.19
CA ILE A 120 -0.29 -13.35 22.99
C ILE A 120 -1.35 -12.93 24.03
N ALA A 121 -2.61 -12.82 23.63
CA ALA A 121 -3.72 -12.49 24.53
C ALA A 121 -3.89 -13.55 25.64
N ALA A 122 -3.80 -14.84 25.28
CA ALA A 122 -3.87 -15.93 26.25
C ALA A 122 -2.71 -15.87 27.25
N ALA A 123 -1.47 -15.67 26.77
CA ALA A 123 -0.29 -15.53 27.63
C ALA A 123 -0.39 -14.32 28.58
N HIS A 124 -0.84 -13.16 28.08
CA HIS A 124 -1.07 -11.98 28.92
C HIS A 124 -2.13 -12.21 30.01
N SER A 125 -3.18 -12.97 29.72
CA SER A 125 -4.20 -13.29 30.72
C SER A 125 -3.66 -14.18 31.85
N GLN A 126 -2.74 -15.10 31.53
CA GLN A 126 -2.08 -15.97 32.50
C GLN A 126 -1.09 -15.20 33.37
N ILE A 127 -0.26 -14.35 32.77
CA ILE A 127 0.68 -13.48 33.49
C ILE A 127 -0.06 -12.58 34.48
N LYS A 128 -1.16 -11.94 34.04
CA LYS A 128 -1.96 -11.06 34.90
C LYS A 128 -2.55 -11.81 36.11
N LYS A 129 -2.98 -13.07 35.92
CA LYS A 129 -3.49 -13.91 37.02
C LYS A 129 -2.38 -14.29 38.00
N GLU A 130 -1.22 -14.70 37.51
CA GLU A 130 -0.07 -15.05 38.36
C GLU A 130 0.46 -13.85 39.16
N ASP A 131 0.50 -12.65 38.56
CA ASP A 131 0.90 -11.43 39.26
C ASP A 131 -0.12 -11.03 40.33
N THR A 132 -1.43 -11.14 40.05
CA THR A 132 -2.44 -10.86 41.07
C THR A 132 -2.37 -11.81 42.24
N ASP A 133 -2.06 -13.09 42.01
CA ASP A 133 -2.04 -14.13 43.04
C ASP A 133 -0.75 -14.07 43.90
N LYS A 134 0.39 -13.73 43.28
CA LYS A 134 1.64 -13.47 44.01
C LYS A 134 1.55 -12.17 44.83
N SER A 135 0.94 -11.13 44.27
CA SER A 135 0.77 -9.84 44.96
C SER A 135 -0.14 -9.95 46.18
N SER A 136 -1.29 -10.63 46.07
CA SER A 136 -2.22 -10.82 47.19
C SER A 136 -1.62 -11.67 48.30
N LYS A 137 -0.84 -12.71 47.97
CA LYS A 137 -0.12 -13.53 48.96
C LYS A 137 0.98 -12.76 49.68
N SER A 138 1.74 -11.91 48.96
CA SER A 138 2.76 -11.04 49.56
C SER A 138 2.14 -9.98 50.48
N GLU A 139 1.04 -9.36 50.07
CA GLU A 139 0.32 -8.38 50.90
C GLU A 139 -0.23 -9.01 52.19
N ALA A 140 -0.83 -10.21 52.10
CA ALA A 140 -1.34 -10.91 53.26
C ALA A 140 -0.22 -11.24 54.27
N LEU A 141 0.95 -11.68 53.79
CA LEU A 141 2.12 -11.95 54.64
C LEU A 141 2.63 -10.68 55.33
N LYS A 142 2.69 -9.54 54.62
CA LYS A 142 3.09 -8.26 55.20
C LYS A 142 2.13 -7.82 56.30
N LYS A 143 0.81 -7.88 56.06
CA LYS A 143 -0.20 -7.53 57.08
C LYS A 143 -0.08 -8.39 58.32
N ASN A 144 0.07 -9.70 58.15
CA ASN A 144 0.22 -10.65 59.27
C ASN A 144 1.54 -10.45 60.03
N TYR A 145 2.61 -10.02 59.36
CA TYR A 145 3.90 -9.76 60.00
C TYR A 145 3.86 -8.50 60.90
N ILE A 146 3.16 -7.47 60.45
CA ILE A 146 3.04 -6.18 61.16
C ILE A 146 2.05 -6.30 62.32
N ALA A 147 0.98 -7.08 62.15
CA ALA A 147 -0.03 -7.29 63.17
C ALA A 147 0.58 -7.89 64.45
N GLY A 148 0.30 -7.27 65.59
CA GLY A 148 0.82 -7.69 66.91
C GLY A 148 2.21 -7.15 67.25
N LYS A 149 2.86 -6.37 66.36
CA LYS A 149 4.03 -5.58 66.71
C LYS A 149 3.61 -4.32 67.47
N ARG A 150 4.57 -3.62 68.08
CA ARG A 150 4.32 -2.33 68.73
C ARG A 150 4.78 -1.18 67.83
N ALA A 151 4.01 -0.10 67.81
CA ALA A 151 4.46 1.14 67.19
C ALA A 151 5.71 1.65 67.92
N GLY A 152 6.66 2.18 67.16
CA GLY A 152 7.90 2.77 67.66
C GLY A 152 7.83 4.29 67.80
N GLU A 153 6.84 4.92 67.16
CA GLU A 153 6.57 6.37 67.22
C GLU A 153 5.06 6.62 67.04
N ASP A 154 4.60 7.80 67.47
CA ASP A 154 3.24 8.27 67.20
C ASP A 154 3.03 8.48 65.70
N LEU A 155 2.03 7.82 65.13
CA LEU A 155 1.67 8.01 63.72
C LEU A 155 0.40 8.85 63.63
N HIS A 156 0.48 9.94 62.90
CA HIS A 156 -0.63 10.87 62.66
C HIS A 156 -1.08 10.83 61.20
N ASP A 157 -2.35 11.13 60.96
CA ASP A 157 -2.86 11.35 59.61
C ASP A 157 -2.53 12.75 59.07
N GLN A 158 -2.93 13.01 57.82
CA GLN A 158 -2.69 14.29 57.14
C GLN A 158 -3.42 15.47 57.80
N GLU A 159 -4.45 15.20 58.60
CA GLU A 159 -5.22 16.19 59.35
C GLU A 159 -4.67 16.39 60.77
N GLY A 160 -3.58 15.70 61.13
CA GLY A 160 -2.93 15.77 62.43
C GLY A 160 -3.63 14.92 63.50
N LYS A 161 -4.53 14.00 63.13
CA LYS A 161 -5.20 13.10 64.07
C LYS A 161 -4.35 11.86 64.31
N LEU A 162 -4.23 11.47 65.57
CA LEU A 162 -3.46 10.30 65.98
C LEU A 162 -4.11 9.00 65.46
N LEU A 163 -3.32 8.21 64.74
CA LEU A 163 -3.68 6.89 64.21
C LEU A 163 -3.32 5.78 65.18
N ILE A 164 -2.12 5.83 65.76
CA ILE A 164 -1.59 4.93 66.79
C ILE A 164 -0.50 5.64 67.58
N ALA A 165 -0.47 5.44 68.90
CA ALA A 165 0.56 6.00 69.76
C ALA A 165 1.82 5.11 69.80
N GLU A 166 2.96 5.71 70.13
CA GLU A 166 4.19 4.99 70.43
C GLU A 166 3.96 3.91 71.50
N GLY A 167 4.48 2.72 71.25
CA GLY A 167 4.37 1.58 72.14
C GLY A 167 3.06 0.80 72.01
N ASP A 168 2.02 1.33 71.37
CA ASP A 168 0.74 0.62 71.22
C ASP A 168 0.81 -0.56 70.25
N LEU A 169 -0.08 -1.53 70.43
CA LEU A 169 -0.15 -2.73 69.61
C LEU A 169 -0.74 -2.38 68.22
N ILE A 170 -0.02 -2.75 67.17
CA ILE A 170 -0.47 -2.60 65.79
C ILE A 170 -1.51 -3.69 65.50
N THR A 171 -2.79 -3.32 65.42
CA THR A 171 -3.89 -4.23 65.08
C THR A 171 -4.18 -4.23 63.58
N MET A 172 -4.94 -5.22 63.11
CA MET A 172 -5.38 -5.27 61.70
C MET A 172 -6.20 -4.03 61.31
N GLU A 173 -6.96 -3.46 62.23
CA GLU A 173 -7.72 -2.23 61.99
C GLU A 173 -6.81 -1.03 61.77
N VAL A 174 -5.72 -0.92 62.54
CA VAL A 174 -4.71 0.15 62.36
C VAL A 174 -4.01 -0.01 61.02
N ILE A 175 -3.67 -1.24 60.63
CA ILE A 175 -3.04 -1.54 59.33
C ILE A 175 -3.96 -1.15 58.16
N GLU A 176 -5.24 -1.49 58.23
CA GLU A 176 -6.21 -1.12 57.18
C GLU A 176 -6.42 0.40 57.11
N LYS A 177 -6.48 1.09 58.25
CA LYS A 177 -6.56 2.56 58.29
C LYS A 177 -5.28 3.19 57.71
N ALA A 178 -4.10 2.72 58.11
CA ALA A 178 -2.82 3.18 57.57
C ALA A 178 -2.72 2.94 56.06
N LYS A 179 -3.21 1.81 55.54
CA LYS A 179 -3.25 1.52 54.10
C LYS A 179 -4.13 2.53 53.36
N ARG A 180 -5.34 2.81 53.86
CA ARG A 180 -6.26 3.78 53.24
C ARG A 180 -5.71 5.21 53.22
N LEU A 181 -4.93 5.56 54.23
CA LEU A 181 -4.30 6.87 54.38
C LEU A 181 -2.92 6.96 53.70
N ASN A 182 -2.47 5.89 53.02
CA ASN A 182 -1.12 5.78 52.43
C ASN A 182 0.05 5.92 53.42
N LEU A 183 -0.20 5.62 54.70
CA LEU A 183 0.79 5.68 55.80
C LEU A 183 1.37 4.32 56.18
N LEU A 184 0.98 3.25 55.48
CA LEU A 184 1.41 1.88 55.79
C LEU A 184 2.93 1.72 55.77
N THR A 185 3.63 2.39 54.85
CA THR A 185 5.10 2.36 54.78
C THR A 185 5.74 2.99 56.01
N GLN A 186 5.20 4.11 56.50
CA GLN A 186 5.70 4.78 57.71
C GLN A 186 5.46 3.89 58.94
N LEU A 187 4.27 3.29 59.05
CA LEU A 187 3.97 2.33 60.12
C LEU A 187 4.95 1.14 60.16
N ILE A 188 5.39 0.66 58.99
CA ILE A 188 6.39 -0.42 58.87
C ILE A 188 7.80 0.07 59.27
N LEU A 189 8.19 1.29 58.87
CA LEU A 189 9.52 1.83 59.18
C LEU A 189 9.70 2.09 60.68
N HIS A 190 8.64 2.57 61.34
CA HIS A 190 8.67 2.94 62.75
C HIS A 190 8.01 1.87 63.63
N MET A 191 8.11 0.57 63.30
CA MET A 191 7.68 -0.50 64.20
C MET A 191 8.83 -0.97 65.08
N ASN A 192 8.56 -1.16 66.37
CA ASN A 192 9.55 -1.73 67.27
C ASN A 192 9.63 -3.24 67.04
N MET A 193 10.73 -3.65 66.40
CA MET A 193 11.15 -5.04 66.38
C MET A 193 11.58 -5.40 67.79
N LEU A 194 10.67 -5.98 68.57
CA LEU A 194 11.06 -6.75 69.75
C LEU A 194 12.00 -7.86 69.24
N THR A 195 13.30 -7.59 69.32
CA THR A 195 14.35 -8.60 69.29
C THR A 195 13.92 -9.64 70.31
N GLN A 196 13.72 -10.88 69.84
CA GLN A 196 13.54 -12.00 70.74
C GLN A 196 14.72 -11.99 71.72
N SER A 197 14.45 -11.70 72.99
CA SER A 197 15.38 -12.02 74.05
C SER A 197 15.54 -13.54 74.06
N LYS A 198 16.80 -13.97 74.12
CA LYS A 198 17.26 -15.35 74.33
C LYS A 198 16.44 -16.09 75.39
#